data_AF-C9ZME2-F1
#
_entry.id   AF-C9ZME2-F1
#
_cell.length_a   1.000
_cell.length_b   1.000
_cell.length_c   1.000
_cell.angle_alpha   90.00
_cell.angle_beta   90.00
_cell.angle_gamma   90.00
#
_symmetry.space_group_name_H-M   'P 1'
#
loop_
_entity.id
_entity.type
_entity.pdbx_description
1 polymer ?
#
loop_
_entity_poly.entity_id
_entity_poly.type
_entity_poly.pdbx_seq_one_letter_code
_entity_poly.pdbx_strand_id
1 'polypeptide(L)'
;LQKLTEALDRHLGPFLMLCARQPRELIPALLDVFKECVERQNTAMVQLLADHVDVRRMCQRLFQTDALSFMSNVMPYLRRYSNSATMLVQRILWAVSAELRSMGKGGEVSAADLEGIAAALLGHARVMYENSEIPFVYHSALASNGEPADVVSVRESPASLHDVRFIAPFMSLIPMEELKRTYLRSFLHFVEQQLQQRAEETMDNDTAPESMRMSEEEMSQLIRDVAQEVLVRSPVQFSDGSPRGVSRVDLLVYLHHATRGVRDGDAYQSKAHQSSPHSTVVETPMRTHAETRGILSSSGPQSPDGSVVGNNAKARTAEGETSRIAENLPLSALTTKEVICVLLKLRRTFDESTTEYLYGPAEIKGAVRQLMKNTGATKVPSQLMATLIFACGLHPPRAAVDLVRFVHQEVLLPLAKDGTWEKDVQLWRGVLLFAEMHYRECSSFLVNLPDQVLIEALRVRPQLCEYFREEHGNNAYFGHILGSL
;
A
#
# COMPACT_ATOMS: atom_id res chain seq x y z
N LEU A 1 -2.95 -30.49 -13.19
CA LEU A 1 -2.51 -29.98 -11.87
C LEU A 1 -2.31 -31.11 -10.86
N GLN A 2 -3.33 -31.87 -10.45
CA GLN A 2 -3.20 -32.90 -9.41
C GLN A 2 -2.06 -33.91 -9.62
N LYS A 3 -1.91 -34.50 -10.82
CA LYS A 3 -0.78 -35.40 -11.15
C LYS A 3 0.60 -34.72 -11.08
N LEU A 4 0.66 -33.42 -11.38
CA LEU A 4 1.89 -32.63 -11.33
C LEU A 4 2.26 -32.33 -9.87
N THR A 5 1.28 -31.97 -9.04
CA THR A 5 1.43 -31.80 -7.59
C THR A 5 1.91 -33.10 -6.95
N GLU A 6 1.26 -34.23 -7.21
CA GLU A 6 1.68 -35.53 -6.66
C GLU A 6 3.10 -35.94 -7.10
N ALA A 7 3.49 -35.63 -8.33
CA ALA A 7 4.85 -35.88 -8.81
C ALA A 7 5.87 -34.97 -8.12
N LEU A 8 5.53 -33.69 -7.95
CA LEU A 8 6.37 -32.74 -7.23
C LEU A 8 6.55 -33.17 -5.78
N ASP A 9 5.48 -33.49 -5.06
CA ASP A 9 5.50 -33.90 -3.66
C ASP A 9 6.42 -35.12 -3.43
N ARG A 10 6.38 -36.10 -4.35
CA ARG A 10 7.20 -37.32 -4.29
C ARG A 10 8.71 -37.05 -4.38
N HIS A 11 9.13 -36.02 -5.11
CA HIS A 11 10.54 -35.73 -5.37
C HIS A 11 11.08 -34.56 -4.54
N LEU A 12 10.23 -33.60 -4.22
CA LEU A 12 10.60 -32.39 -3.50
C LEU A 12 10.86 -32.68 -2.02
N GLY A 13 10.07 -33.54 -1.38
CA GLY A 13 10.25 -33.89 0.04
C GLY A 13 11.67 -34.38 0.38
N PRO A 14 12.20 -35.43 -0.28
CA PRO A 14 13.57 -35.89 -0.08
C PRO A 14 14.64 -34.81 -0.34
N PHE A 15 14.45 -34.00 -1.39
CA PHE A 15 15.36 -32.90 -1.71
C PHE A 15 15.38 -31.82 -0.61
N LEU A 16 14.21 -31.43 -0.09
CA LEU A 16 14.12 -30.44 1.00
C LEU A 16 14.73 -30.97 2.30
N MET A 17 14.64 -32.27 2.59
CA MET A 17 15.35 -32.87 3.72
C MET A 17 16.86 -32.77 3.58
N LEU A 18 17.40 -32.90 2.36
CA LEU A 18 18.81 -32.69 2.09
C LEU A 18 19.17 -31.20 2.19
N CYS A 19 18.33 -30.31 1.66
CA CYS A 19 18.50 -28.86 1.78
C CYS A 19 18.60 -28.41 3.23
N ALA A 20 17.80 -28.99 4.14
CA ALA A 20 17.87 -28.70 5.56
C ALA A 20 19.23 -29.05 6.19
N ARG A 21 19.99 -29.99 5.61
CA ARG A 21 21.33 -30.39 6.07
C ARG A 21 22.46 -29.62 5.40
N GLN A 22 22.27 -29.23 4.13
CA GLN A 22 23.26 -28.53 3.31
C GLN A 22 22.63 -27.32 2.60
N PRO A 23 22.17 -26.30 3.36
CA PRO A 23 21.40 -25.19 2.79
C PRO A 23 22.21 -24.35 1.79
N ARG A 24 23.52 -24.21 2.04
CA ARG A 24 24.44 -23.44 1.18
C ARG A 24 24.56 -24.00 -0.23
N GLU A 25 24.45 -25.31 -0.40
CA GLU A 25 24.64 -25.97 -1.69
C GLU A 25 23.32 -26.19 -2.42
N LEU A 26 22.24 -26.50 -1.68
CA LEU A 26 21.00 -26.98 -2.29
C LEU A 26 19.90 -25.92 -2.43
N ILE A 27 19.92 -24.85 -1.64
CA ILE A 27 19.00 -23.71 -1.87
C ILE A 27 19.29 -23.02 -3.21
N PRO A 28 20.56 -22.78 -3.63
CA PRO A 28 20.84 -22.29 -4.97
C PRO A 28 20.25 -23.19 -6.07
N ALA A 29 20.36 -24.51 -5.92
CA ALA A 29 19.78 -25.45 -6.87
C ALA A 29 18.24 -25.35 -6.94
N LEU A 30 17.56 -25.15 -5.81
CA LEU A 30 16.11 -24.89 -5.80
C LEU A 30 15.76 -23.60 -6.56
N LEU A 31 16.53 -22.53 -6.35
CA LEU A 31 16.35 -21.24 -7.03
C LEU A 31 16.65 -21.34 -8.53
N ASP A 32 17.65 -22.12 -8.92
CA ASP A 32 17.98 -22.40 -10.33
C ASP A 32 16.86 -23.19 -11.01
N VAL A 33 16.30 -24.23 -10.37
CA VAL A 33 15.15 -24.97 -10.90
C VAL A 33 13.94 -24.05 -11.05
N PHE A 34 13.68 -23.19 -10.07
CA PHE A 34 12.59 -22.22 -10.15
C PHE A 34 12.80 -21.25 -11.33
N LYS A 35 14.01 -20.69 -11.45
CA LYS A 35 14.39 -19.82 -12.55
C LYS A 35 14.21 -20.51 -13.90
N GLU A 36 14.63 -21.77 -14.03
CA GLU A 36 14.45 -22.55 -15.26
C GLU A 36 12.96 -22.76 -15.59
N CYS A 37 12.11 -22.95 -14.57
CA CYS A 37 10.66 -23.02 -14.79
C CYS A 37 10.09 -21.69 -15.31
N VAL A 38 10.59 -20.55 -14.81
CA VAL A 38 10.21 -19.21 -15.30
C VAL A 38 10.69 -19.01 -16.74
N GLU A 39 11.95 -19.31 -17.04
CA GLU A 39 12.52 -19.18 -18.39
C GLU A 39 11.82 -20.06 -19.43
N ARG A 40 11.35 -21.24 -19.01
CA ARG A 40 10.55 -22.16 -19.83
C ARG A 40 9.05 -21.84 -19.84
N GLN A 41 8.62 -20.75 -19.20
CA GLN A 41 7.21 -20.33 -19.11
C GLN A 41 6.28 -21.41 -18.52
N ASN A 42 6.79 -22.25 -17.63
CA ASN A 42 6.00 -23.28 -16.96
C ASN A 42 5.26 -22.69 -15.75
N THR A 43 4.23 -21.88 -16.03
CA THR A 43 3.47 -21.12 -15.03
C THR A 43 2.88 -22.00 -13.92
N ALA A 44 2.40 -23.20 -14.26
CA ALA A 44 1.86 -24.15 -13.29
C ALA A 44 2.91 -24.63 -12.28
N MET A 45 4.13 -24.95 -12.73
CA MET A 45 5.21 -25.38 -11.83
C MET A 45 5.75 -24.22 -10.99
N VAL A 46 5.83 -23.02 -11.58
CA VAL A 46 6.22 -21.78 -10.87
C VAL A 46 5.28 -21.52 -9.70
N GLN A 47 3.96 -21.55 -9.92
CA GLN A 47 2.96 -21.39 -8.87
C GLN A 47 3.07 -22.49 -7.81
N LEU A 48 3.13 -23.76 -8.24
CA LEU A 48 3.22 -24.90 -7.31
C LEU A 48 4.46 -24.83 -6.41
N LEU A 49 5.63 -24.50 -6.96
CA LEU A 49 6.87 -24.38 -6.19
C LEU A 49 6.85 -23.18 -5.23
N ALA A 50 6.36 -22.02 -5.68
CA ALA A 50 6.26 -20.82 -4.85
C ALA A 50 5.31 -21.02 -3.66
N ASP A 51 4.18 -21.69 -3.90
CA ASP A 51 3.16 -21.90 -2.89
C ASP A 51 3.33 -23.21 -2.09
N HIS A 52 4.38 -24.00 -2.38
CA HIS A 52 4.63 -25.26 -1.72
C HIS A 52 4.90 -25.08 -0.21
N VAL A 53 4.07 -25.71 0.61
CA VAL A 53 4.10 -25.55 2.08
C VAL A 53 5.44 -25.99 2.67
N ASP A 54 6.03 -27.09 2.18
CA ASP A 54 7.26 -27.61 2.74
C ASP A 54 8.50 -26.78 2.43
N VAL A 55 8.51 -26.03 1.31
CA VAL A 55 9.60 -25.10 1.00
C VAL A 55 9.60 -23.96 2.03
N ARG A 56 8.42 -23.42 2.34
CA ARG A 56 8.25 -22.40 3.39
C ARG A 56 8.66 -22.94 4.75
N ARG A 57 8.15 -24.11 5.15
CA ARG A 57 8.48 -24.75 6.44
C ARG A 57 9.96 -25.04 6.59
N MET A 58 10.62 -25.49 5.53
CA MET A 58 12.07 -25.72 5.54
C MET A 58 12.82 -24.41 5.81
N CYS A 59 12.49 -23.32 5.11
CA CYS A 59 13.15 -22.03 5.32
C CYS A 59 12.90 -21.49 6.73
N GLN A 60 11.67 -21.62 7.25
CA GLN A 60 11.33 -21.27 8.63
C GLN A 60 12.17 -22.06 9.63
N ARG A 61 12.25 -23.39 9.48
CA ARG A 61 13.07 -24.24 10.38
C ARG A 61 14.56 -23.89 10.32
N LEU A 62 15.10 -23.67 9.13
CA LEU A 62 16.50 -23.27 8.96
C LEU A 62 16.78 -21.94 9.68
N PHE A 63 15.88 -20.97 9.52
CA PHE A 63 16.00 -19.68 10.18
C PHE A 63 15.83 -19.76 11.70
N GLN A 64 14.85 -20.54 12.18
CA GLN A 64 14.59 -20.75 13.60
C GLN A 64 15.76 -21.47 14.31
N THR A 65 16.39 -22.43 13.63
CA THR A 65 17.48 -23.24 14.21
C THR A 65 18.76 -22.42 14.37
N ASP A 66 19.13 -21.65 13.34
CA ASP A 66 20.31 -20.78 13.37
C ASP A 66 20.13 -19.61 12.40
N ALA A 67 19.59 -18.52 12.93
CA ALA A 67 19.30 -17.32 12.16
C ALA A 67 20.58 -16.69 11.58
N LEU A 68 21.70 -16.70 12.31
CA LEU A 68 22.96 -16.13 11.83
C LEU A 68 23.52 -16.93 10.66
N SER A 69 23.51 -18.26 10.76
CA SER A 69 23.87 -19.14 9.65
C SER A 69 22.93 -18.97 8.45
N PHE A 70 21.63 -18.78 8.68
CA PHE A 70 20.68 -18.46 7.62
C PHE A 70 21.04 -17.14 6.91
N MET A 71 21.39 -16.10 7.67
CA MET A 71 21.82 -14.81 7.13
C MET A 71 23.10 -14.93 6.29
N SER A 72 24.06 -15.79 6.68
CA SER A 72 25.31 -15.97 5.93
C SER A 72 25.19 -16.93 4.74
N ASN A 73 24.34 -17.96 4.85
CA ASN A 73 24.31 -19.07 3.90
C ASN A 73 23.10 -19.06 2.96
N VAL A 74 22.03 -18.34 3.27
CA VAL A 74 20.77 -18.37 2.49
C VAL A 74 20.44 -16.99 1.91
N MET A 75 20.44 -15.95 2.74
CA MET A 75 20.08 -14.59 2.31
C MET A 75 20.90 -14.05 1.12
N PRO A 76 22.22 -14.33 0.98
CA PRO A 76 22.98 -13.88 -0.19
C PRO A 76 22.48 -14.48 -1.50
N TYR A 77 22.01 -15.73 -1.47
CA TYR A 77 21.44 -16.38 -2.65
C TYR A 77 20.05 -15.83 -2.94
N LEU A 78 19.19 -15.65 -1.93
CA LEU A 78 17.89 -14.99 -2.13
C LEU A 78 18.05 -13.60 -2.78
N ARG A 79 19.06 -12.83 -2.35
CA ARG A 79 19.39 -11.54 -2.96
C ARG A 79 19.87 -11.67 -4.40
N ARG A 80 20.75 -12.63 -4.68
CA ARG A 80 21.27 -12.85 -6.04
C ARG A 80 20.17 -13.26 -7.03
N TYR A 81 19.19 -14.02 -6.56
CA TYR A 81 18.08 -14.55 -7.37
C TYR A 81 16.81 -13.69 -7.28
N SER A 82 16.83 -12.54 -6.61
CA SER A 82 15.63 -11.71 -6.41
C SER A 82 14.95 -11.31 -7.72
N ASN A 83 15.73 -11.12 -8.79
CA ASN A 83 15.20 -10.67 -10.09
C ASN A 83 14.83 -11.83 -11.03
N SER A 84 15.31 -13.05 -10.76
CA SER A 84 15.09 -14.23 -11.63
C SER A 84 14.17 -15.29 -11.00
N ALA A 85 14.03 -15.28 -9.68
CA ALA A 85 13.14 -16.16 -8.91
C ALA A 85 12.25 -15.34 -7.95
N THR A 86 11.83 -14.16 -8.41
CA THR A 86 11.11 -13.11 -7.66
C THR A 86 10.02 -13.67 -6.74
N MET A 87 9.08 -14.42 -7.30
CA MET A 87 7.92 -14.94 -6.56
C MET A 87 8.34 -15.90 -5.43
N LEU A 88 9.26 -16.83 -5.69
CA LEU A 88 9.74 -17.76 -4.67
C LEU A 88 10.50 -17.02 -3.56
N VAL A 89 11.37 -16.08 -3.92
CA VAL A 89 12.10 -15.26 -2.94
C VAL A 89 11.12 -14.49 -2.06
N GLN A 90 10.11 -13.84 -2.64
CA GLN A 90 9.08 -13.11 -1.90
C GLN A 90 8.31 -14.03 -0.93
N ARG A 91 7.92 -15.23 -1.36
CA ARG A 91 7.27 -16.23 -0.50
C ARG A 91 8.16 -16.70 0.66
N ILE A 92 9.47 -16.85 0.42
CA ILE A 92 10.44 -17.18 1.48
C ILE A 92 10.58 -16.02 2.47
N LEU A 93 10.65 -14.77 2.02
CA LEU A 93 10.74 -13.60 2.89
C LEU A 93 9.51 -13.46 3.80
N TRP A 94 8.31 -13.69 3.27
CA TRP A 94 7.08 -13.77 4.09
C TRP A 94 7.15 -14.86 5.16
N ALA A 95 7.65 -16.05 4.80
CA ALA A 95 7.80 -17.16 5.73
C ALA A 95 8.81 -16.85 6.85
N VAL A 96 9.95 -16.24 6.51
CA VAL A 96 10.99 -15.82 7.46
C VAL A 96 10.50 -14.69 8.36
N SER A 97 9.78 -13.70 7.84
CA SER A 97 9.14 -12.66 8.66
C SER A 97 8.15 -13.25 9.67
N ALA A 98 7.33 -14.22 9.23
CA ALA A 98 6.40 -14.89 10.13
C ALA A 98 7.13 -15.63 11.27
N GLU A 99 8.26 -16.26 10.98
CA GLU A 99 9.09 -16.93 11.98
C GLU A 99 9.77 -15.93 12.93
N LEU A 100 10.31 -14.82 12.41
CA LEU A 100 10.86 -13.73 13.22
C LEU A 100 9.84 -13.22 14.25
N ARG A 101 8.56 -13.07 13.84
CA ARG A 101 7.48 -12.70 14.74
C ARG A 101 7.18 -13.77 15.79
N SER A 102 7.30 -15.05 15.44
CA SER A 102 7.15 -16.17 16.36
C SER A 102 8.24 -16.15 17.44
N MET A 103 9.50 -16.03 17.00
CA MET A 103 10.68 -15.94 17.88
C MET A 103 10.58 -14.76 18.85
N GLY A 104 10.12 -13.59 18.38
CA GLY A 104 9.92 -12.42 19.24
C GLY A 104 8.81 -12.56 20.28
N LYS A 105 7.85 -13.47 20.08
CA LYS A 105 6.83 -13.81 21.09
C LYS A 105 7.29 -14.91 22.05
N GLY A 106 8.09 -15.85 21.57
CA GLY A 106 8.56 -17.00 22.33
C GLY A 106 9.60 -16.66 23.40
N GLY A 107 10.37 -15.58 23.20
CA GLY A 107 11.39 -15.14 24.17
C GLY A 107 12.59 -16.08 24.29
N GLU A 108 12.76 -17.01 23.34
CA GLU A 108 13.84 -18.00 23.32
C GLU A 108 15.20 -17.40 22.91
N VAL A 109 15.18 -16.27 22.19
CA VAL A 109 16.35 -15.54 21.71
C VAL A 109 16.52 -14.25 22.51
N SER A 110 17.76 -13.88 22.82
CA SER A 110 18.03 -12.62 23.52
C SER A 110 17.51 -11.42 22.73
N ALA A 111 17.00 -10.39 23.41
CA ALA A 111 16.43 -9.22 22.74
C ALA A 111 17.44 -8.52 21.81
N ALA A 112 18.71 -8.45 22.20
CA ALA A 112 19.77 -7.85 21.41
C ALA A 112 20.11 -8.66 20.14
N ASP A 113 20.15 -10.00 20.25
CA ASP A 113 20.37 -10.86 19.08
C ASP A 113 19.19 -10.76 18.11
N LEU A 114 17.96 -10.75 18.64
CA LEU A 114 16.75 -10.62 17.83
C LEU A 114 16.67 -9.27 17.12
N GLU A 115 17.04 -8.19 17.79
CA GLU A 115 17.17 -6.85 17.19
C GLU A 115 18.21 -6.87 16.05
N GLY A 116 19.39 -7.46 16.28
CA GLY A 116 20.43 -7.60 15.27
C GLY A 116 19.99 -8.42 14.05
N ILE A 117 19.31 -9.54 14.27
CA ILE A 117 18.75 -10.39 13.20
C ILE A 117 17.69 -9.61 12.40
N ALA A 118 16.77 -8.93 13.08
CA ALA A 118 15.72 -8.16 12.44
C ALA A 118 16.28 -7.00 11.61
N ALA A 119 17.28 -6.27 12.14
CA ALA A 119 17.97 -5.22 11.42
C ALA A 119 18.70 -5.75 10.18
N ALA A 120 19.37 -6.90 10.29
CA ALA A 120 20.06 -7.53 9.17
C ALA A 120 19.07 -7.99 8.08
N LEU A 121 17.97 -8.65 8.45
CA LEU A 121 16.91 -9.04 7.51
C LEU A 121 16.33 -7.82 6.77
N LEU A 122 16.00 -6.76 7.52
CA LEU A 122 15.51 -5.52 6.95
C LEU A 122 16.54 -4.92 5.98
N GLY A 123 17.82 -4.92 6.34
CA GLY A 123 18.90 -4.47 5.47
C GLY A 123 18.96 -5.23 4.15
N HIS A 124 18.88 -6.57 4.19
CA HIS A 124 18.82 -7.38 2.97
C HIS A 124 17.57 -7.09 2.14
N ALA A 125 16.40 -6.97 2.77
CA ALA A 125 15.14 -6.68 2.09
C ALA A 125 15.15 -5.31 1.40
N ARG A 126 15.70 -4.28 2.06
CA ARG A 126 15.88 -2.94 1.48
C ARG A 126 16.71 -3.01 0.20
N VAL A 127 17.80 -3.75 0.23
CA VAL A 127 18.66 -3.85 -0.95
C VAL A 127 17.98 -4.64 -2.08
N MET A 128 17.17 -5.67 -1.78
CA MET A 128 16.39 -6.33 -2.83
C MET A 128 15.34 -5.37 -3.42
N TYR A 129 14.67 -4.59 -2.58
CA TYR A 129 13.72 -3.56 -2.99
C TYR A 129 14.37 -2.49 -3.88
N GLU A 130 15.49 -1.90 -3.45
CA GLU A 130 16.24 -0.88 -4.21
C GLU A 130 16.80 -1.39 -5.55
N ASN A 131 17.08 -2.69 -5.68
CA ASN A 131 17.55 -3.31 -6.93
C ASN A 131 16.42 -3.90 -7.79
N SER A 132 15.17 -3.78 -7.33
CA SER A 132 14.00 -4.24 -8.08
C SER A 132 13.38 -3.04 -8.77
N GLU A 133 13.38 -3.02 -10.09
CA GLU A 133 12.73 -1.97 -10.86
C GLU A 133 11.59 -2.58 -11.68
N ILE A 134 10.39 -2.07 -11.43
CA ILE A 134 9.19 -2.37 -12.19
C ILE A 134 8.94 -1.18 -13.12
N PRO A 135 8.84 -1.40 -14.45
CA PRO A 135 8.38 -0.37 -15.37
C PRO A 135 6.98 0.10 -14.97
N PHE A 136 6.82 1.39 -14.68
CA PHE A 136 5.56 2.00 -14.28
C PHE A 136 5.18 3.09 -15.29
N VAL A 137 4.11 2.82 -16.05
CA VAL A 137 3.54 3.81 -16.98
C VAL A 137 2.53 4.63 -16.20
N TYR A 138 2.85 5.89 -15.93
CA TYR A 138 1.93 6.76 -15.21
C TYR A 138 0.89 7.36 -16.16
N HIS A 139 -0.33 6.83 -16.07
CA HIS A 139 -1.50 7.44 -16.70
C HIS A 139 -2.01 8.58 -15.81
N SER A 140 -1.67 9.82 -16.16
CA SER A 140 -2.18 10.97 -15.41
C SER A 140 -3.68 11.12 -15.61
N ALA A 141 -4.46 10.73 -14.60
CA ALA A 141 -5.91 10.92 -14.55
C ALA A 141 -6.35 12.40 -14.51
N LEU A 142 -5.40 13.36 -14.54
CA LEU A 142 -5.71 14.79 -14.62
C LEU A 142 -6.16 15.24 -16.03
N ALA A 143 -6.02 14.40 -17.06
CA ALA A 143 -6.43 14.76 -18.43
C ALA A 143 -7.93 14.57 -18.73
N SER A 144 -8.73 13.98 -17.83
CA SER A 144 -10.17 13.75 -18.09
C SER A 144 -11.09 14.87 -17.58
N ASN A 145 -10.53 15.95 -17.02
CA ASN A 145 -11.31 17.09 -16.52
C ASN A 145 -11.45 18.18 -17.60
N GLY A 146 -12.33 17.94 -18.59
CA GLY A 146 -13.16 18.98 -19.22
C GLY A 146 -12.53 20.29 -19.74
N GLU A 147 -11.22 20.35 -20.03
CA GLU A 147 -10.61 21.47 -20.75
C GLU A 147 -10.59 21.20 -22.25
N PRO A 148 -10.77 22.23 -23.10
CA PRO A 148 -10.92 22.05 -24.54
C PRO A 148 -9.70 21.35 -25.13
N ALA A 149 -9.97 20.44 -26.06
CA ALA A 149 -9.09 19.42 -26.63
C ALA A 149 -7.92 19.95 -27.47
N ASP A 150 -7.22 20.99 -27.02
CA ASP A 150 -6.22 21.69 -27.83
C ASP A 150 -5.00 22.14 -27.02
N VAL A 151 -4.48 21.31 -26.11
CA VAL A 151 -3.11 21.47 -25.58
C VAL A 151 -2.50 20.11 -25.21
N VAL A 152 -1.67 19.59 -26.12
CA VAL A 152 -0.55 18.64 -25.90
C VAL A 152 -0.94 17.26 -25.34
N SER A 153 -0.74 16.23 -26.19
CA SER A 153 -0.61 14.84 -25.78
C SER A 153 0.32 14.72 -24.57
N VAL A 154 -0.26 14.43 -23.40
CA VAL A 154 0.51 14.21 -22.18
C VAL A 154 1.32 12.95 -22.39
N ARG A 155 2.60 13.15 -22.72
CA ARG A 155 3.63 12.13 -22.88
C ARG A 155 3.55 11.14 -21.71
N GLU A 156 3.34 9.87 -22.02
CA GLU A 156 3.66 8.74 -21.14
C GLU A 156 5.11 8.93 -20.70
N SER A 157 5.33 9.39 -19.47
CA SER A 157 6.66 9.49 -18.91
C SER A 157 6.95 8.19 -18.18
N PRO A 158 7.91 7.37 -18.63
CA PRO A 158 8.27 6.14 -17.93
C PRO A 158 8.81 6.52 -16.55
N ALA A 159 8.15 6.01 -15.51
CA ALA A 159 8.63 6.06 -14.15
C ALA A 159 9.05 4.64 -13.75
N SER A 160 9.99 4.54 -12.82
CA SER A 160 10.33 3.26 -12.18
C SER A 160 9.65 3.19 -10.83
N LEU A 161 9.09 2.03 -10.52
CA LEU A 161 8.54 1.68 -9.22
C LEU A 161 9.34 0.51 -8.66
N HIS A 162 9.75 0.59 -7.41
CA HIS A 162 10.40 -0.55 -6.76
C HIS A 162 9.38 -1.63 -6.36
N ASP A 163 9.78 -2.91 -6.43
CA ASP A 163 8.90 -4.00 -6.05
C ASP A 163 8.76 -4.09 -4.53
N VAL A 164 7.72 -3.45 -4.02
CA VAL A 164 7.40 -3.38 -2.58
C VAL A 164 7.23 -4.75 -1.92
N ARG A 165 6.97 -5.82 -2.69
CA ARG A 165 6.76 -7.17 -2.13
C ARG A 165 8.01 -7.73 -1.46
N PHE A 166 9.21 -7.21 -1.75
CA PHE A 166 10.43 -7.58 -1.03
C PHE A 166 10.50 -6.99 0.38
N ILE A 167 9.99 -5.77 0.58
CA ILE A 167 10.06 -5.03 1.85
C ILE A 167 8.79 -5.17 2.68
N ALA A 168 7.65 -5.46 2.05
CA ALA A 168 6.35 -5.65 2.67
C ALA A 168 6.37 -6.57 3.92
N PRO A 169 7.05 -7.74 3.92
CA PRO A 169 7.10 -8.61 5.09
C PRO A 169 7.72 -7.97 6.33
N PHE A 170 8.50 -6.90 6.18
CA PHE A 170 9.30 -6.30 7.23
C PHE A 170 8.87 -4.87 7.57
N MET A 171 7.72 -4.40 7.06
CA MET A 171 7.23 -3.03 7.32
C MET A 171 7.01 -2.74 8.82
N SER A 172 6.70 -3.76 9.61
CA SER A 172 6.59 -3.65 11.08
C SER A 172 7.91 -3.29 11.78
N LEU A 173 9.05 -3.50 11.12
CA LEU A 173 10.39 -3.19 11.63
C LEU A 173 10.86 -1.77 11.26
N ILE A 174 10.15 -1.08 10.38
CA ILE A 174 10.55 0.22 9.83
C ILE A 174 10.01 1.34 10.72
N PRO A 175 10.81 2.38 11.03
CA PRO A 175 10.33 3.57 11.72
C PRO A 175 9.10 4.18 11.02
N MET A 176 8.10 4.59 11.81
CA MET A 176 6.80 5.05 11.29
C MET A 176 6.92 6.18 10.26
N GLU A 177 7.85 7.11 10.45
CA GLU A 177 8.08 8.23 9.53
C GLU A 177 8.60 7.75 8.17
N GLU A 178 9.57 6.84 8.16
CA GLU A 178 10.11 6.24 6.93
C GLU A 178 9.07 5.35 6.24
N LEU A 179 8.32 4.57 7.03
CA LEU A 179 7.23 3.72 6.55
C LEU A 179 6.17 4.52 5.80
N LYS A 180 5.70 5.64 6.38
CA LYS A 180 4.70 6.51 5.74
C LYS A 180 5.27 7.24 4.52
N ARG A 181 6.50 7.72 4.60
CA ARG A 181 7.10 8.55 3.54
C ARG A 181 7.40 7.76 2.27
N THR A 182 7.94 6.55 2.41
CA THR A 182 8.50 5.79 1.29
C THR A 182 7.69 4.52 1.02
N TYR A 183 7.65 3.59 1.97
CA TYR A 183 7.21 2.22 1.69
C TYR A 183 5.69 2.07 1.57
N LEU A 184 4.89 2.75 2.39
CA LEU A 184 3.44 2.79 2.22
C LEU A 184 3.05 3.48 0.92
N ARG A 185 3.81 4.49 0.50
CA ARG A 185 3.56 5.20 -0.75
C ARG A 185 3.89 4.33 -1.96
N SER A 186 5.04 3.65 -1.92
CA SER A 186 5.43 2.63 -2.90
C SER A 186 4.41 1.50 -2.99
N PHE A 187 3.88 1.04 -1.85
CA PHE A 187 2.80 0.06 -1.81
C PHE A 187 1.53 0.52 -2.52
N LEU A 188 1.10 1.76 -2.29
CA LEU A 188 -0.08 2.31 -2.95
C LEU A 188 0.12 2.44 -4.46
N HIS A 189 1.31 2.85 -4.92
CA HIS A 189 1.60 2.87 -6.35
C HIS A 189 1.68 1.48 -6.98
N PHE A 190 2.14 0.48 -6.22
CA PHE A 190 2.09 -0.92 -6.66
C PHE A 190 0.64 -1.38 -6.87
N VAL A 191 -0.27 -1.08 -5.93
CA VAL A 191 -1.71 -1.38 -6.09
C VAL A 191 -2.30 -0.62 -7.28
N GLU A 192 -1.95 0.66 -7.44
CA GLU A 192 -2.40 1.47 -8.59
C GLU A 192 -1.97 0.85 -9.92
N GLN A 193 -0.73 0.36 -10.01
CA GLN A 193 -0.23 -0.32 -11.20
C GLN A 193 -1.06 -1.57 -11.52
N GLN A 194 -1.33 -2.42 -10.53
CA GLN A 194 -2.11 -3.64 -10.72
C GLN A 194 -3.55 -3.33 -11.15
N LEU A 195 -4.15 -2.27 -10.59
CA LEU A 195 -5.48 -1.82 -10.98
C LEU A 195 -5.52 -1.28 -12.43
N GLN A 196 -4.49 -0.53 -12.85
CA GLN A 196 -4.39 -0.02 -14.23
C GLN A 196 -4.23 -1.15 -15.24
N GLN A 197 -3.33 -2.10 -14.97
CA GLN A 197 -3.11 -3.27 -15.82
C GLN A 197 -4.40 -4.08 -16.03
N ARG A 198 -5.23 -4.21 -14.99
CA ARG A 198 -6.54 -4.88 -15.08
C ARG A 198 -7.57 -4.09 -15.90
N ALA A 199 -7.55 -2.76 -15.80
CA ALA A 199 -8.46 -1.92 -16.58
C ALA A 199 -8.14 -2.00 -18.09
N GLU A 200 -6.85 -2.06 -18.45
CA GLU A 200 -6.37 -2.20 -19.83
C GLU A 200 -6.76 -3.54 -20.47
N GLU A 201 -6.86 -4.63 -19.70
CA GLU A 201 -7.34 -5.94 -20.19
C GLU A 201 -8.79 -5.91 -20.70
N THR A 202 -9.60 -4.95 -20.24
CA THR A 202 -10.98 -4.80 -20.70
C THR A 202 -11.05 -4.15 -22.10
N MET A 203 -9.91 -3.69 -22.65
CA MET A 203 -9.83 -2.83 -23.84
C MET A 203 -8.91 -3.37 -24.98
N ASP A 204 -8.60 -4.67 -25.03
CA ASP A 204 -7.71 -5.33 -26.03
C ASP A 204 -6.21 -4.98 -25.93
N ASN A 205 -5.38 -5.92 -25.46
CA ASN A 205 -4.15 -6.40 -26.14
C ASN A 205 -3.34 -7.38 -25.27
N ASP A 206 -3.01 -8.51 -25.89
CA ASP A 206 -2.45 -9.74 -25.31
C ASP A 206 -0.91 -9.73 -25.22
N THR A 207 -0.29 -8.60 -24.86
CA THR A 207 1.17 -8.42 -25.02
C THR A 207 1.98 -8.06 -23.77
N ALA A 208 1.36 -7.97 -22.59
CA ALA A 208 2.15 -7.84 -21.36
C ALA A 208 2.56 -9.23 -20.82
N PRO A 209 3.77 -9.38 -20.27
CA PRO A 209 4.18 -10.64 -19.65
C PRO A 209 3.28 -10.97 -18.46
N GLU A 210 2.51 -12.05 -18.56
CA GLU A 210 1.58 -12.56 -17.53
C GLU A 210 2.24 -12.78 -16.15
N SER A 211 3.56 -12.86 -16.08
CA SER A 211 4.32 -13.19 -14.85
C SER A 211 4.31 -12.11 -13.76
N MET A 212 3.77 -10.92 -14.03
CA MET A 212 3.78 -9.78 -13.11
C MET A 212 2.40 -9.31 -12.64
N ARG A 213 1.33 -9.88 -13.20
CA ARG A 213 -0.05 -9.52 -12.89
C ARG A 213 -0.57 -10.36 -11.72
N MET A 214 -1.27 -9.71 -10.79
CA MET A 214 -1.90 -10.36 -9.64
C MET A 214 -3.40 -10.47 -9.83
N SER A 215 -3.99 -11.60 -9.43
CA SER A 215 -5.45 -11.75 -9.38
C SER A 215 -6.09 -10.81 -8.34
N GLU A 216 -7.41 -10.60 -8.40
CA GLU A 216 -8.12 -9.80 -7.41
C GLU A 216 -7.99 -10.40 -6.00
N GLU A 217 -8.02 -11.73 -5.89
CA GLU A 217 -7.83 -12.44 -4.64
C GLU A 217 -6.40 -12.30 -4.12
N GLU A 218 -5.40 -12.41 -4.99
CA GLU A 218 -3.99 -12.23 -4.64
C GLU A 218 -3.69 -10.80 -4.19
N MET A 219 -4.21 -9.80 -4.90
CA MET A 219 -4.06 -8.39 -4.54
C MET A 219 -4.76 -8.10 -3.21
N SER A 220 -5.98 -8.60 -3.03
CA SER A 220 -6.71 -8.50 -1.78
C SER A 220 -5.91 -9.10 -0.63
N GLN A 221 -5.35 -10.30 -0.81
CA GLN A 221 -4.54 -10.97 0.20
C GLN A 221 -3.28 -10.18 0.53
N LEU A 222 -2.57 -9.66 -0.47
CA LEU A 222 -1.40 -8.79 -0.26
C LEU A 222 -1.76 -7.54 0.55
N ILE A 223 -2.91 -6.91 0.28
CA ILE A 223 -3.39 -5.77 1.07
C ILE A 223 -3.64 -6.19 2.54
N ARG A 224 -4.20 -7.38 2.80
CA ARG A 224 -4.39 -7.87 4.17
C ARG A 224 -3.06 -8.13 4.88
N ASP A 225 -2.11 -8.76 4.19
CA ASP A 225 -0.80 -9.11 4.74
C ASP A 225 0.01 -7.84 5.07
N VAL A 226 0.01 -6.86 4.17
CA VAL A 226 0.63 -5.54 4.41
C VAL A 226 -0.08 -4.80 5.55
N ALA A 227 -1.40 -4.83 5.60
CA ALA A 227 -2.15 -4.22 6.70
C ALA A 227 -1.78 -4.83 8.05
N GLN A 228 -1.56 -6.16 8.11
CA GLN A 228 -1.11 -6.84 9.32
C GLN A 228 0.27 -6.34 9.76
N GLU A 229 1.23 -6.23 8.83
CA GLU A 229 2.58 -5.72 9.14
C GLU A 229 2.58 -4.23 9.52
N VAL A 230 1.66 -3.43 8.99
CA VAL A 230 1.60 -1.98 9.28
C VAL A 230 0.87 -1.70 10.60
N LEU A 231 -0.20 -2.45 10.92
CA LEU A 231 -1.05 -2.18 12.07
C LEU A 231 -0.59 -2.87 13.35
N VAL A 232 0.02 -4.06 13.23
CA VAL A 232 0.48 -4.83 14.40
C VAL A 232 1.87 -4.33 14.79
N ARG A 233 2.04 -3.95 16.06
CA ARG A 233 3.37 -3.63 16.59
C ARG A 233 4.24 -4.87 16.47
N SER A 234 5.44 -4.72 15.90
CA SER A 234 6.41 -5.81 15.85
C SER A 234 6.67 -6.33 17.27
N PRO A 235 6.73 -7.66 17.47
CA PRO A 235 7.16 -8.22 18.74
C PRO A 235 8.66 -7.98 19.00
N VAL A 236 9.43 -7.63 17.96
CA VAL A 236 10.84 -7.26 18.08
C VAL A 236 10.95 -5.84 18.59
N GLN A 237 11.61 -5.66 19.73
CA GLN A 237 11.90 -4.35 20.30
C GLN A 237 13.24 -3.84 19.76
N PHE A 238 13.26 -2.57 19.35
CA PHE A 238 14.47 -1.87 18.94
C PHE A 238 14.86 -0.84 19.99
N SER A 239 16.16 -0.70 20.22
CA SER A 239 16.75 0.22 21.20
C SER A 239 16.80 1.67 20.72
N ASP A 240 16.50 1.93 19.45
CA ASP A 240 16.58 3.25 18.80
C ASP A 240 15.48 4.25 19.19
N GLY A 241 14.50 3.84 20.00
CA GLY A 241 13.41 4.69 20.49
C GLY A 241 12.41 5.15 19.41
N SER A 242 12.53 4.65 18.17
CA SER A 242 11.67 5.08 17.07
C SER A 242 10.31 4.36 17.09
N PRO A 243 9.18 5.08 16.97
CA PRO A 243 7.87 4.44 16.93
C PRO A 243 7.74 3.60 15.65
N ARG A 244 7.19 2.40 15.79
CA ARG A 244 6.95 1.45 14.69
C ARG A 244 5.49 1.04 14.65
N GLY A 245 5.00 0.78 13.44
CA GLY A 245 3.59 0.54 13.14
C GLY A 245 2.76 1.82 13.12
N VAL A 246 1.54 1.71 12.63
CA VAL A 246 0.58 2.81 12.48
C VAL A 246 -0.71 2.45 13.21
N SER A 247 -1.33 3.41 13.90
CA SER A 247 -2.63 3.15 14.51
C SER A 247 -3.72 2.97 13.44
N ARG A 248 -4.78 2.23 13.77
CA ARG A 248 -5.93 2.02 12.85
C ARG A 248 -6.48 3.36 12.34
N VAL A 249 -6.65 4.31 13.24
CA VAL A 249 -7.17 5.66 12.91
C VAL A 249 -6.19 6.38 11.99
N ASP A 250 -4.90 6.41 12.33
CA ASP A 250 -3.90 7.15 11.56
C ASP A 250 -3.68 6.55 10.16
N LEU A 251 -3.84 5.22 10.00
CA LEU A 251 -3.75 4.58 8.70
C LEU A 251 -4.90 5.00 7.79
N LEU A 252 -6.14 5.00 8.29
CA LEU A 252 -7.29 5.50 7.52
C LEU A 252 -7.11 6.97 7.14
N VAL A 253 -6.65 7.80 8.08
CA VAL A 253 -6.39 9.23 7.82
C VAL A 253 -5.29 9.40 6.78
N TYR A 254 -4.19 8.65 6.88
CA TYR A 254 -3.10 8.64 5.91
C TYR A 254 -3.60 8.30 4.51
N LEU A 255 -4.38 7.23 4.35
CA LEU A 255 -4.92 6.79 3.05
C LEU A 255 -5.82 7.85 2.40
N HIS A 256 -6.63 8.55 3.20
CA HIS A 256 -7.45 9.64 2.68
C HIS A 256 -6.65 10.87 2.25
N HIS A 257 -5.48 11.09 2.85
CA HIS A 257 -4.56 12.16 2.44
C HIS A 257 -3.59 11.74 1.33
N ALA A 258 -3.42 10.44 1.07
CA ALA A 258 -2.47 9.93 0.08
C ALA A 258 -2.78 10.38 -1.36
N THR A 259 -4.05 10.67 -1.67
CA THR A 259 -4.48 11.22 -2.97
C THR A 259 -4.10 12.69 -3.17
N ARG A 260 -3.68 13.39 -2.10
CA ARG A 260 -3.19 14.77 -2.22
C ARG A 260 -1.77 14.72 -2.75
N GLY A 261 -1.59 15.21 -3.97
CA GLY A 261 -0.27 15.36 -4.56
C GLY A 261 0.67 16.16 -3.64
N VAL A 262 1.98 15.90 -3.76
CA VAL A 262 3.05 16.57 -3.00
C VAL A 262 3.00 18.11 -3.13
N ARG A 263 2.34 18.65 -4.16
CA ARG A 263 2.23 20.10 -4.42
C ARG A 263 1.48 20.91 -3.35
N ASP A 264 0.57 20.31 -2.58
CA ASP A 264 -0.12 21.02 -1.48
C ASP A 264 0.57 20.87 -0.11
N GLY A 265 1.59 20.00 -0.03
CA GLY A 265 2.21 19.55 1.23
C GLY A 265 3.36 20.42 1.77
N ASP A 266 4.06 21.17 0.92
CA ASP A 266 5.18 22.02 1.36
C ASP A 266 4.73 23.23 2.21
N ALA A 267 3.43 23.55 2.20
CA ALA A 267 2.86 24.55 3.09
C ALA A 267 2.57 24.01 4.51
N TYR A 268 2.44 22.69 4.69
CA TYR A 268 2.02 22.09 5.96
C TYR A 268 3.18 21.69 6.87
N GLN A 269 4.33 21.26 6.32
CA GLN A 269 5.53 20.99 7.14
C GLN A 269 6.32 22.26 7.50
N SER A 270 6.20 23.33 6.70
CA SER A 270 6.93 24.59 6.93
C SER A 270 6.35 25.47 8.05
N LYS A 271 5.10 25.24 8.48
CA LYS A 271 4.43 26.08 9.50
C LYS A 271 4.50 25.55 10.94
N ALA A 272 4.98 24.32 11.16
CA ALA A 272 5.12 23.76 12.50
C ALA A 272 6.45 24.13 13.20
N HIS A 273 7.41 24.74 12.48
CA HIS A 273 8.74 25.08 13.02
C HIS A 273 9.09 26.57 13.05
N GLN A 274 8.12 27.47 12.86
CA GLN A 274 8.37 28.92 12.99
C GLN A 274 7.63 29.51 14.19
N SER A 275 8.10 29.18 15.40
CA SER A 275 7.87 30.02 16.58
C SER A 275 9.01 29.91 17.58
N SER A 276 10.14 30.57 17.29
CA SER A 276 10.97 31.24 18.30
C SER A 276 12.03 32.15 17.63
N PRO A 277 12.25 33.39 18.12
CA PRO A 277 13.20 34.33 17.52
C PRO A 277 14.60 34.27 18.20
N HIS A 278 15.61 34.65 17.40
CA HIS A 278 17.01 34.99 17.74
C HIS A 278 17.99 33.86 18.15
N SER A 279 19.00 33.58 17.32
CA SER A 279 20.36 34.16 17.46
C SER A 279 21.31 33.71 16.32
N THR A 280 22.36 34.49 16.17
CA THR A 280 23.31 34.72 15.07
C THR A 280 24.45 33.70 14.91
N VAL A 281 24.87 33.52 13.64
CA VAL A 281 26.27 33.45 13.13
C VAL A 281 27.08 32.13 13.25
N VAL A 282 27.32 31.53 12.06
CA VAL A 282 28.57 30.95 11.49
C VAL A 282 29.02 29.55 11.95
N GLU A 283 29.07 28.58 11.01
CA GLU A 283 30.28 27.92 10.44
C GLU A 283 29.90 26.66 9.63
N THR A 284 30.42 26.54 8.40
CA THR A 284 30.65 25.26 7.70
C THR A 284 31.92 24.61 8.27
N PRO A 285 32.00 23.27 8.38
CA PRO A 285 32.71 22.51 7.33
C PRO A 285 32.30 21.03 7.09
N MET A 286 32.68 20.57 5.89
CA MET A 286 33.05 19.24 5.38
C MET A 286 32.72 17.91 6.12
N ARG A 287 32.27 16.95 5.28
CA ARG A 287 32.55 15.49 5.22
C ARG A 287 32.57 14.67 6.53
N THR A 288 31.77 13.60 6.53
CA THR A 288 32.28 12.20 6.48
C THR A 288 31.19 11.23 6.03
N HIS A 289 31.44 10.58 4.88
CA HIS A 289 30.81 9.30 4.53
C HIS A 289 31.26 8.26 5.55
N ALA A 290 30.33 7.69 6.32
CA ALA A 290 30.59 6.49 7.09
C ALA A 290 30.31 5.27 6.20
N GLU A 291 31.39 4.70 5.66
CA GLU A 291 31.41 3.38 5.05
C GLU A 291 31.11 2.32 6.13
N THR A 292 30.01 1.58 6.00
CA THR A 292 29.82 0.32 6.70
C THR A 292 30.57 -0.78 5.95
N ARG A 293 31.87 -0.91 6.23
CA ARG A 293 32.72 -2.00 5.76
C ARG A 293 33.21 -2.83 6.94
N GLY A 294 32.90 -4.12 6.91
CA GLY A 294 33.81 -5.15 7.39
C GLY A 294 33.29 -6.09 8.47
N ILE A 295 32.90 -7.30 8.08
CA ILE A 295 33.43 -8.58 8.59
C ILE A 295 33.35 -9.51 7.35
N LEU A 296 34.40 -9.70 6.56
CA LEU A 296 35.41 -10.76 6.71
C LEU A 296 36.55 -10.45 5.72
N SER A 297 37.78 -10.38 6.21
CA SER A 297 39.00 -10.36 5.38
C SER A 297 39.75 -11.67 5.56
N SER A 298 40.13 -12.31 4.46
CA SER A 298 41.24 -13.27 4.42
C SER A 298 42.10 -12.98 3.18
N SER A 299 43.34 -12.57 3.45
CA SER A 299 44.58 -12.64 2.65
C SER A 299 44.58 -13.76 1.58
N GLY A 300 44.93 -13.61 0.30
CA GLY A 300 46.03 -12.97 -0.47
C GLY A 300 46.41 -13.97 -1.61
N PRO A 301 47.36 -13.76 -2.56
CA PRO A 301 48.13 -12.57 -2.98
C PRO A 301 48.09 -12.24 -4.51
N GLN A 302 48.64 -11.06 -4.85
CA GLN A 302 49.23 -10.51 -6.11
C GLN A 302 49.73 -11.53 -7.16
N SER A 303 49.79 -11.37 -8.50
CA SER A 303 49.83 -10.29 -9.54
C SER A 303 50.02 -11.03 -10.93
N PRO A 304 50.37 -10.44 -12.11
CA PRO A 304 50.02 -9.15 -12.78
C PRO A 304 49.63 -9.29 -14.29
N ASP A 305 49.25 -8.14 -14.89
CA ASP A 305 49.42 -7.67 -16.29
C ASP A 305 48.93 -8.46 -17.54
N GLY A 306 48.22 -7.74 -18.40
CA GLY A 306 47.91 -8.13 -19.77
C GLY A 306 46.99 -7.14 -20.50
N SER A 307 47.61 -6.17 -21.19
CA SER A 307 47.10 -5.35 -22.31
C SER A 307 46.12 -6.14 -23.24
N VAL A 308 45.11 -5.61 -23.93
CA VAL A 308 45.18 -4.62 -25.03
C VAL A 308 43.74 -4.20 -25.46
N VAL A 309 43.66 -3.03 -26.10
CA VAL A 309 42.70 -2.53 -27.12
C VAL A 309 41.46 -1.78 -26.62
N GLY A 310 41.53 -0.45 -26.80
CA GLY A 310 40.39 0.44 -26.67
C GLY A 310 39.46 0.40 -27.89
N ASN A 311 38.23 0.86 -27.65
CA ASN A 311 37.44 1.53 -28.67
C ASN A 311 36.75 2.73 -28.04
N ASN A 312 37.12 3.91 -28.53
CA ASN A 312 36.40 5.15 -28.32
C ASN A 312 35.01 5.04 -28.97
N ALA A 313 33.96 5.04 -28.17
CA ALA A 313 32.67 5.55 -28.60
C ALA A 313 32.23 6.59 -27.57
N LYS A 314 32.40 7.87 -27.95
CA LYS A 314 31.82 9.02 -27.27
C LYS A 314 30.32 8.77 -27.08
N ALA A 315 29.93 8.39 -25.87
CA ALA A 315 28.55 8.46 -25.43
C ALA A 315 28.17 9.95 -25.45
N ARG A 316 27.34 10.32 -26.42
CA ARG A 316 26.63 11.59 -26.43
C ARG A 316 25.83 11.65 -25.13
N THR A 317 26.20 12.60 -24.29
CA THR A 317 25.38 13.10 -23.18
C THR A 317 24.07 13.62 -23.77
N ALA A 318 23.05 12.77 -23.78
CA ALA A 318 21.67 13.21 -23.79
C ALA A 318 21.33 13.57 -22.34
N GLU A 319 21.58 14.82 -21.99
CA GLU A 319 21.01 15.47 -20.83
C GLU A 319 19.48 15.44 -20.97
N GLY A 320 18.76 14.97 -19.95
CA GLY A 320 17.36 15.37 -19.75
C GLY A 320 16.28 14.28 -19.75
N GLU A 321 16.53 13.06 -19.26
CA GLU A 321 15.45 12.19 -18.75
C GLU A 321 15.77 11.79 -17.31
N THR A 322 15.45 12.67 -16.37
CA THR A 322 15.35 12.27 -14.96
C THR A 322 14.17 11.32 -14.85
N SER A 323 14.43 10.00 -14.86
CA SER A 323 13.47 8.97 -14.47
C SER A 323 12.79 9.41 -13.17
N ARG A 324 11.48 9.68 -13.24
CA ARG A 324 10.73 10.09 -12.05
C ARG A 324 10.52 8.85 -11.20
N ILE A 325 10.89 8.93 -9.92
CA ILE A 325 10.53 7.90 -8.95
C ILE A 325 9.01 7.96 -8.80
N ALA A 326 8.31 6.86 -9.11
CA ALA A 326 6.84 6.79 -9.11
C ALA A 326 6.23 7.24 -7.77
N GLU A 327 6.96 7.03 -6.68
CA GLU A 327 6.60 7.43 -5.32
C GLU A 327 6.37 8.92 -5.13
N ASN A 328 6.78 9.79 -6.05
CA ASN A 328 6.50 11.24 -5.96
C ASN A 328 5.24 11.67 -6.73
N LEU A 329 4.56 10.73 -7.39
CA LEU A 329 3.39 11.01 -8.22
C LEU A 329 2.11 11.05 -7.37
N PRO A 330 1.05 11.77 -7.81
CA PRO A 330 -0.23 11.72 -7.14
C PRO A 330 -0.92 10.37 -7.36
N LEU A 331 -1.51 9.83 -6.29
CA LEU A 331 -2.26 8.57 -6.28
C LEU A 331 -3.71 8.78 -6.71
N SER A 332 -4.25 7.86 -7.50
CA SER A 332 -5.68 7.84 -7.83
C SER A 332 -6.57 7.61 -6.60
N ALA A 333 -7.73 8.27 -6.59
CA ALA A 333 -8.78 8.03 -5.60
C ALA A 333 -9.30 6.59 -5.62
N LEU A 334 -9.27 5.93 -6.79
CA LEU A 334 -9.66 4.53 -6.94
C LEU A 334 -8.75 3.60 -6.13
N THR A 335 -7.44 3.82 -6.18
CA THR A 335 -6.45 3.05 -5.43
C THR A 335 -6.72 3.12 -3.93
N THR A 336 -6.93 4.34 -3.41
CA THR A 336 -7.20 4.51 -1.98
C THR A 336 -8.54 3.90 -1.57
N LYS A 337 -9.58 4.00 -2.42
CA LYS A 337 -10.86 3.34 -2.22
C LYS A 337 -10.69 1.83 -2.10
N GLU A 338 -9.95 1.20 -3.01
CA GLU A 338 -9.76 -0.24 -3.02
C GLU A 338 -9.07 -0.74 -1.74
N VAL A 339 -7.95 -0.10 -1.37
CA VAL A 339 -7.22 -0.44 -0.15
C VAL A 339 -8.11 -0.24 1.09
N ILE A 340 -8.83 0.88 1.19
CA ILE A 340 -9.74 1.14 2.31
C ILE A 340 -10.87 0.09 2.37
N CYS A 341 -11.44 -0.30 1.23
CA CYS A 341 -12.49 -1.32 1.18
C CYS A 341 -12.01 -2.67 1.73
N VAL A 342 -10.79 -3.10 1.37
CA VAL A 342 -10.18 -4.32 1.92
C VAL A 342 -9.94 -4.17 3.42
N LEU A 343 -9.39 -3.02 3.87
CA LEU A 343 -9.14 -2.75 5.29
C LEU A 343 -10.42 -2.83 6.13
N LEU A 344 -11.52 -2.23 5.66
CA LEU A 344 -12.80 -2.23 6.40
C LEU A 344 -13.42 -3.63 6.51
N LYS A 345 -13.07 -4.55 5.60
CA LYS A 345 -13.49 -5.96 5.65
C LYS A 345 -12.64 -6.82 6.59
N LEU A 346 -11.48 -6.33 7.06
CA LEU A 346 -10.61 -7.09 7.96
C LEU A 346 -11.31 -7.43 9.27
N ARG A 347 -11.02 -8.62 9.79
CA ARG A 347 -11.46 -9.09 11.11
C ARG A 347 -10.37 -8.85 12.15
N ARG A 348 -10.73 -8.85 13.44
CA ARG A 348 -9.79 -8.59 14.54
C ARG A 348 -8.57 -9.51 14.56
N THR A 349 -8.75 -10.75 14.14
CA THR A 349 -7.69 -11.78 14.07
C THR A 349 -6.95 -11.80 12.74
N PHE A 350 -7.29 -10.92 11.78
CA PHE A 350 -6.77 -10.91 10.41
C PHE A 350 -7.05 -12.20 9.60
N ASP A 351 -7.75 -13.16 10.20
CA ASP A 351 -8.28 -14.37 9.57
C ASP A 351 -9.82 -14.40 9.69
N GLU A 352 -10.45 -15.40 9.08
CA GLU A 352 -11.90 -15.56 9.11
C GLU A 352 -12.41 -16.22 10.41
N SER A 353 -11.57 -16.36 11.44
CA SER A 353 -11.94 -17.01 12.70
C SER A 353 -12.85 -16.16 13.59
N THR A 354 -12.81 -14.82 13.41
CA THR A 354 -13.66 -13.88 14.17
C THR A 354 -14.66 -13.17 13.29
N THR A 355 -15.86 -12.93 13.83
CA THR A 355 -16.93 -12.17 13.16
C THR A 355 -16.82 -10.66 13.41
N GLU A 356 -15.99 -10.23 14.34
CA GLU A 356 -15.80 -8.81 14.65
C GLU A 356 -14.85 -8.14 13.66
N TYR A 357 -15.30 -7.04 13.06
CA TYR A 357 -14.47 -6.22 12.18
C TYR A 357 -13.34 -5.54 12.97
N LEU A 358 -12.16 -5.43 12.35
CA LEU A 358 -11.00 -4.73 12.89
C LEU A 358 -11.27 -3.23 13.02
N TYR A 359 -11.95 -2.66 12.03
CA TYR A 359 -12.42 -1.28 12.02
C TYR A 359 -13.88 -1.25 12.45
N GLY A 360 -14.12 -0.93 13.72
CA GLY A 360 -15.46 -0.71 14.23
C GLY A 360 -15.91 0.74 14.08
N PRO A 361 -17.14 1.06 14.52
CA PRO A 361 -17.64 2.43 14.54
C PRO A 361 -16.74 3.39 15.31
N ALA A 362 -16.01 2.94 16.34
CA ALA A 362 -15.12 3.79 17.13
C ALA A 362 -13.92 4.28 16.31
N GLU A 363 -13.21 3.38 15.62
CA GLU A 363 -12.08 3.71 14.77
C GLU A 363 -12.50 4.60 13.60
N ILE A 364 -13.64 4.29 12.96
CA ILE A 364 -14.17 5.07 11.85
C ILE A 364 -14.53 6.48 12.30
N LYS A 365 -15.27 6.62 13.41
CA LYS A 365 -15.60 7.93 14.01
C LYS A 365 -14.34 8.71 14.37
N GLY A 366 -13.32 8.04 14.90
CA GLY A 366 -12.02 8.64 15.22
C GLY A 366 -11.32 9.22 14.00
N ALA A 367 -11.24 8.45 12.90
CA ALA A 367 -10.62 8.90 11.65
C ALA A 367 -11.39 10.06 11.02
N VAL A 368 -12.72 9.98 10.98
CA VAL A 368 -13.58 11.04 10.42
C VAL A 368 -13.42 12.33 11.20
N ARG A 369 -13.41 12.29 12.54
CA ARG A 369 -13.18 13.50 13.35
C ARG A 369 -11.83 14.14 13.03
N GLN A 370 -10.77 13.36 12.83
CA GLN A 370 -9.47 13.90 12.47
C GLN A 370 -9.49 14.54 11.07
N LEU A 371 -10.12 13.89 10.09
CA LEU A 371 -10.28 14.42 8.72
C LEU A 371 -11.13 15.69 8.67
N MET A 372 -12.15 15.79 9.52
CA MET A 372 -13.09 16.92 9.58
C MET A 372 -12.63 18.04 10.55
N LYS A 373 -11.59 17.83 11.38
CA LYS A 373 -11.17 18.78 12.43
C LYS A 373 -10.82 20.17 11.88
N ASN A 374 -10.38 20.26 10.63
CA ASN A 374 -9.94 21.49 9.96
C ASN A 374 -10.73 21.79 8.67
N THR A 375 -11.99 21.37 8.61
CA THR A 375 -12.90 21.67 7.50
C THR A 375 -13.03 23.19 7.34
N GLY A 376 -12.31 23.76 6.37
CA GLY A 376 -12.19 25.21 6.15
C GLY A 376 -10.75 25.70 5.91
N ALA A 377 -9.75 25.06 6.49
CA ALA A 377 -8.33 25.31 6.20
C ALA A 377 -7.74 24.24 5.25
N THR A 378 -8.23 23.00 5.38
CA THR A 378 -7.91 21.91 4.47
C THR A 378 -9.17 21.48 3.73
N LYS A 379 -9.07 21.24 2.42
CA LYS A 379 -10.13 20.56 1.66
C LYS A 379 -10.44 19.22 2.32
N VAL A 380 -11.68 18.72 2.23
CA VAL A 380 -12.01 17.36 2.68
C VAL A 380 -11.65 16.37 1.57
N PRO A 381 -11.10 15.17 1.87
CA PRO A 381 -10.83 14.17 0.85
C PRO A 381 -12.10 13.76 0.10
N SER A 382 -12.11 13.85 -1.23
CA SER A 382 -13.30 13.59 -2.07
C SER A 382 -13.81 12.15 -1.94
N GLN A 383 -12.93 11.20 -1.63
CA GLN A 383 -13.26 9.78 -1.43
C GLN A 383 -13.89 9.47 -0.07
N LEU A 384 -13.93 10.42 0.88
CA LEU A 384 -14.43 10.20 2.24
C LEU A 384 -15.87 9.65 2.24
N MET A 385 -16.76 10.21 1.42
CA MET A 385 -18.15 9.78 1.37
C MET A 385 -18.29 8.35 0.85
N ALA A 386 -17.45 7.93 -0.10
CA ALA A 386 -17.47 6.54 -0.58
C ALA A 386 -17.07 5.55 0.53
N THR A 387 -16.07 5.90 1.34
CA THR A 387 -15.68 5.12 2.51
C THR A 387 -16.80 5.04 3.55
N LEU A 388 -17.49 6.14 3.84
CA LEU A 388 -18.58 6.17 4.81
C LEU A 388 -19.79 5.36 4.37
N ILE A 389 -20.16 5.47 3.09
CA ILE A 389 -21.21 4.65 2.46
C ILE A 389 -20.89 3.17 2.64
N PHE A 390 -19.68 2.77 2.27
CA PHE A 390 -19.27 1.37 2.37
C PHE A 390 -19.21 0.87 3.81
N ALA A 391 -18.66 1.68 4.73
CA ALA A 391 -18.61 1.37 6.16
C ALA A 391 -20.01 1.18 6.77
N CYS A 392 -20.97 2.04 6.44
CA CYS A 392 -22.34 1.92 6.94
C CYS A 392 -23.03 0.64 6.43
N GLY A 393 -22.72 0.21 5.20
CA GLY A 393 -23.23 -1.04 4.64
C GLY A 393 -22.62 -2.32 5.21
N LEU A 394 -21.41 -2.26 5.78
CA LEU A 394 -20.72 -3.44 6.35
C LEU A 394 -21.18 -3.78 7.77
N HIS A 395 -21.60 -2.79 8.56
CA HIS A 395 -21.91 -2.98 9.96
C HIS A 395 -23.35 -3.46 10.19
N PRO A 396 -23.61 -4.24 11.27
CA PRO A 396 -24.95 -4.68 11.60
C PRO A 396 -25.89 -3.47 11.84
N PRO A 397 -27.21 -3.61 11.59
CA PRO A 397 -28.15 -2.48 11.48
C PRO A 397 -28.08 -1.47 12.64
N ARG A 398 -27.96 -1.95 13.88
CA ARG A 398 -27.87 -1.08 15.06
C ARG A 398 -26.61 -0.19 15.05
N ALA A 399 -25.46 -0.78 14.74
CA ALA A 399 -24.20 -0.04 14.66
C ALA A 399 -24.14 0.87 13.43
N ALA A 400 -24.78 0.45 12.32
CA ALA A 400 -24.92 1.25 11.11
C ALA A 400 -25.72 2.54 11.40
N VAL A 401 -26.88 2.46 12.05
CA VAL A 401 -27.70 3.65 12.40
C VAL A 401 -26.93 4.63 13.28
N ASP A 402 -26.18 4.14 14.28
CA ASP A 402 -25.35 4.99 15.14
C ASP A 402 -24.17 5.64 14.41
N LEU A 403 -23.68 5.00 13.33
CA LEU A 403 -22.67 5.58 12.46
C LEU A 403 -23.29 6.61 11.52
N VAL A 404 -24.46 6.33 10.95
CA VAL A 404 -25.21 7.25 10.08
C VAL A 404 -25.56 8.55 10.80
N ARG A 405 -26.07 8.47 12.03
CA ARG A 405 -26.36 9.67 12.85
C ARG A 405 -25.10 10.50 13.11
N PHE A 406 -23.98 9.84 13.33
CA PHE A 406 -22.70 10.51 13.49
C PHE A 406 -22.26 11.20 12.18
N VAL A 407 -22.36 10.51 11.03
CA VAL A 407 -22.02 11.09 9.71
C VAL A 407 -22.89 12.30 9.42
N HIS A 408 -24.19 12.22 9.72
CA HIS A 408 -25.09 13.37 9.61
C HIS A 408 -24.58 14.59 10.39
N GLN A 409 -24.22 14.41 11.66
CA GLN A 409 -23.80 15.49 12.55
C GLN A 409 -22.40 16.05 12.22
N GLU A 410 -21.44 15.17 11.97
CA GLU A 410 -20.02 15.51 11.92
C GLU A 410 -19.47 15.66 10.49
N VAL A 411 -20.25 15.25 9.49
CA VAL A 411 -19.84 15.32 8.07
C VAL A 411 -20.84 16.13 7.26
N LEU A 412 -22.10 15.71 7.18
CA LEU A 412 -23.07 16.35 6.28
C LEU A 412 -23.33 17.81 6.68
N LEU A 413 -23.63 18.08 7.96
CA LEU A 413 -23.89 19.44 8.43
C LEU A 413 -22.69 20.39 8.23
N PRO A 414 -21.44 20.04 8.60
CA PRO A 414 -20.28 20.87 8.28
C PRO A 414 -20.05 21.09 6.79
N LEU A 415 -20.21 20.06 5.95
CA LEU A 415 -20.02 20.19 4.50
C LEU A 415 -21.06 21.11 3.86
N ALA A 416 -22.31 21.07 4.35
CA ALA A 416 -23.33 22.00 3.88
C ALA A 416 -23.05 23.44 4.34
N LYS A 417 -22.61 23.64 5.59
CA LYS A 417 -22.19 24.97 6.06
C LYS A 417 -21.03 25.55 5.23
N ASP A 418 -20.13 24.69 4.75
CA ASP A 418 -19.01 25.12 3.91
C ASP A 418 -19.41 25.36 2.43
N GLY A 419 -20.65 25.05 2.01
CA GLY A 419 -21.07 25.21 0.61
C GLY A 419 -20.36 24.24 -0.33
N THR A 420 -20.15 22.99 0.10
CA THR A 420 -19.37 21.99 -0.65
C THR A 420 -19.90 21.73 -2.06
N TRP A 421 -21.20 21.91 -2.30
CA TRP A 421 -21.84 21.76 -3.61
C TRP A 421 -21.22 22.66 -4.71
N GLU A 422 -20.66 23.82 -4.34
CA GLU A 422 -19.94 24.71 -5.27
C GLU A 422 -18.45 24.37 -5.38
N LYS A 423 -17.85 23.85 -4.30
CA LYS A 423 -16.39 23.66 -4.17
C LYS A 423 -15.89 22.32 -4.67
N ASP A 424 -16.66 21.25 -4.44
CA ASP A 424 -16.30 19.87 -4.79
C ASP A 424 -17.56 19.05 -5.13
N VAL A 425 -17.87 19.00 -6.43
CA VAL A 425 -19.02 18.28 -6.96
C VAL A 425 -18.92 16.77 -6.71
N GLN A 426 -17.73 16.19 -6.66
CA GLN A 426 -17.56 14.73 -6.45
C GLN A 426 -17.87 14.36 -5.01
N LEU A 427 -17.34 15.15 -4.05
CA LEU A 427 -17.67 14.98 -2.65
C LEU A 427 -19.18 15.18 -2.43
N TRP A 428 -19.77 16.21 -3.05
CA TRP A 428 -21.21 16.49 -2.97
C TRP A 428 -22.08 15.37 -3.53
N ARG A 429 -21.70 14.77 -4.67
CA ARG A 429 -22.39 13.58 -5.21
C ARG A 429 -22.40 12.42 -4.21
N GLY A 430 -21.32 12.25 -3.44
CA GLY A 430 -21.24 11.29 -2.35
C GLY A 430 -22.18 11.62 -1.19
N VAL A 431 -22.29 12.90 -0.81
CA VAL A 431 -23.26 13.40 0.19
C VAL A 431 -24.69 13.06 -0.22
N LEU A 432 -25.06 13.35 -1.47
CA LEU A 432 -26.41 13.07 -1.99
C LEU A 432 -26.71 11.56 -2.00
N LEU A 433 -25.77 10.74 -2.45
CA LEU A 433 -25.93 9.28 -2.43
C LEU A 433 -26.09 8.75 -0.99
N PHE A 434 -25.32 9.29 -0.04
CA PHE A 434 -25.45 8.90 1.37
C PHE A 434 -26.82 9.28 1.94
N ALA A 435 -27.31 10.48 1.64
CA ALA A 435 -28.64 10.93 2.07
C ALA A 435 -29.77 10.11 1.42
N GLU A 436 -29.62 9.69 0.17
CA GLU A 436 -30.57 8.80 -0.53
C GLU A 436 -30.67 7.44 0.16
N MET A 437 -29.54 6.79 0.45
CA MET A 437 -29.53 5.47 1.11
C MET A 437 -30.01 5.51 2.57
N HIS A 438 -29.82 6.63 3.26
CA HIS A 438 -30.12 6.80 4.67
C HIS A 438 -31.10 7.95 4.92
N TYR A 439 -32.13 8.01 4.07
CA TYR A 439 -33.08 9.13 4.01
C TYR A 439 -33.75 9.43 5.35
N ARG A 440 -34.20 8.39 6.09
CA ARG A 440 -34.89 8.56 7.38
C ARG A 440 -34.05 9.31 8.42
N GLU A 441 -32.74 9.06 8.45
CA GLU A 441 -31.81 9.72 9.36
C GLU A 441 -31.29 11.06 8.82
N CYS A 442 -31.38 11.29 7.51
CA CYS A 442 -30.83 12.45 6.82
C CYS A 442 -31.88 13.48 6.34
N SER A 443 -33.18 13.21 6.50
CA SER A 443 -34.25 14.11 6.00
C SER A 443 -34.10 15.53 6.56
N SER A 444 -33.77 15.65 7.85
CA SER A 444 -33.53 16.95 8.49
C SER A 444 -32.36 17.73 7.88
N PHE A 445 -31.34 17.06 7.34
CA PHE A 445 -30.25 17.73 6.64
C PHE A 445 -30.73 18.30 5.30
N LEU A 446 -31.48 17.51 4.52
CA LEU A 446 -31.97 17.90 3.19
C LEU A 446 -32.89 19.12 3.27
N VAL A 447 -33.80 19.12 4.24
CA VAL A 447 -34.74 20.23 4.48
C VAL A 447 -34.03 21.55 4.82
N ASN A 448 -32.82 21.49 5.38
CA ASN A 448 -32.05 22.67 5.75
C ASN A 448 -31.11 23.16 4.65
N LEU A 449 -31.11 22.53 3.46
CA LEU A 449 -30.35 23.01 2.31
C LEU A 449 -31.04 24.22 1.67
N PRO A 450 -30.28 25.12 1.01
CA PRO A 450 -30.87 26.19 0.21
C PRO A 450 -31.77 25.62 -0.90
N ASP A 451 -32.91 26.27 -1.16
CA ASP A 451 -33.93 25.78 -2.10
C ASP A 451 -33.36 25.38 -3.46
N GLN A 452 -32.48 26.21 -4.04
CA GLN A 452 -31.86 25.92 -5.34
C GLN A 452 -31.02 24.63 -5.31
N VAL A 453 -30.25 24.44 -4.24
CA VAL A 453 -29.40 23.25 -4.04
C VAL A 453 -30.26 22.01 -3.81
N LEU A 454 -31.35 22.14 -3.05
CA LEU A 454 -32.29 21.06 -2.82
C LEU A 454 -33.02 20.65 -4.11
N ILE A 455 -33.50 21.62 -4.90
CA ILE A 455 -34.12 21.35 -6.21
C ILE A 455 -33.15 20.59 -7.11
N GLU A 456 -31.90 21.05 -7.21
CA GLU A 456 -30.88 20.39 -8.03
C GLU A 456 -30.57 18.98 -7.52
N ALA A 457 -30.43 18.80 -6.21
CA ALA A 457 -30.21 17.48 -5.60
C ALA A 457 -31.33 16.48 -5.94
N LEU A 458 -32.60 16.91 -5.84
CA LEU A 458 -33.75 16.06 -6.14
C LEU A 458 -33.90 15.77 -7.64
N ARG A 459 -33.47 16.68 -8.53
CA ARG A 459 -33.40 16.40 -9.98
C ARG A 459 -32.31 15.37 -10.30
N VAL A 460 -31.16 15.47 -9.65
CA VAL A 460 -30.03 14.56 -9.89
C VAL A 460 -30.31 13.15 -9.36
N ARG A 461 -31.12 13.01 -8.30
CA ARG A 461 -31.43 11.73 -7.64
C ARG A 461 -32.95 11.44 -7.61
N PRO A 462 -33.49 10.68 -8.60
CA PRO A 462 -34.93 10.39 -8.66
C PRO A 462 -35.49 9.66 -7.44
N GLN A 463 -34.76 8.68 -6.87
CA GLN A 463 -35.23 7.96 -5.68
C GLN A 463 -35.31 8.87 -4.45
N LEU A 464 -34.34 9.78 -4.30
CA LEU A 464 -34.36 10.80 -3.25
C LEU A 464 -35.59 11.71 -3.39
N CYS A 465 -35.96 12.05 -4.63
CA CYS A 465 -37.17 12.82 -4.94
C CYS A 465 -38.45 12.08 -4.55
N GLU A 466 -38.54 10.77 -4.80
CA GLU A 466 -39.69 9.95 -4.36
C GLU A 466 -39.83 9.98 -2.84
N TYR A 467 -38.77 9.71 -2.09
CA TYR A 467 -38.80 9.76 -0.62
C TYR A 467 -39.18 11.15 -0.09
N PHE A 468 -38.64 12.21 -0.70
CA PHE A 468 -38.97 13.57 -0.31
C PHE A 468 -40.44 13.92 -0.59
N ARG A 469 -41.01 13.47 -1.72
CA ARG A 469 -42.44 13.63 -2.00
C ARG A 469 -43.32 12.83 -1.04
N GLU A 470 -42.92 11.61 -0.67
CA GLU A 470 -43.66 10.78 0.28
C GLU A 470 -43.75 11.45 1.66
N GLU A 471 -42.66 12.04 2.15
CA GLU A 471 -42.63 12.66 3.49
C GLU A 471 -43.16 14.11 3.50
N HIS A 472 -42.88 14.89 2.46
CA HIS A 472 -43.12 16.34 2.44
C HIS A 472 -44.10 16.81 1.36
N GLY A 473 -44.70 15.91 0.57
CA GLY A 473 -45.64 16.25 -0.51
C GLY A 473 -46.88 17.04 -0.06
N ASN A 474 -47.33 16.83 1.17
CA ASN A 474 -48.46 17.54 1.76
C ASN A 474 -48.06 18.80 2.56
N ASN A 475 -46.76 19.11 2.62
CA ASN A 475 -46.26 20.27 3.35
C ASN A 475 -46.17 21.49 2.44
N ALA A 476 -47.06 22.46 2.64
CA ALA A 476 -47.13 23.70 1.85
C ALA A 476 -45.80 24.47 1.80
N TYR A 477 -44.95 24.35 2.82
CA TYR A 477 -43.62 24.99 2.85
C TYR A 477 -42.70 24.52 1.72
N PHE A 478 -42.85 23.29 1.22
CA PHE A 478 -42.04 22.74 0.13
C PHE A 478 -42.77 22.73 -1.22
N GLY A 479 -43.95 23.35 -1.30
CA GLY A 479 -44.77 23.36 -2.52
C GLY A 479 -44.06 24.01 -3.71
N HIS A 480 -43.29 25.08 -3.50
CA HIS A 480 -42.52 25.74 -4.57
C HIS A 480 -41.32 24.91 -5.03
N ILE A 481 -40.71 24.13 -4.13
CA ILE A 481 -39.62 23.20 -4.44
C ILE A 481 -40.16 22.05 -5.29
N LEU A 482 -41.21 21.38 -4.83
CA LEU A 482 -41.82 20.25 -5.54
C LEU A 482 -42.45 20.65 -6.86
N GLY A 483 -43.03 21.86 -6.95
CA GLY A 483 -43.56 22.41 -8.20
C GLY A 483 -42.48 22.78 -9.22
N SER A 484 -41.20 22.87 -8.80
CA SER A 484 -40.06 23.18 -9.67
C SER A 484 -39.30 21.92 -10.15
N LEU A 485 -39.69 20.72 -9.69
CA LEU A 485 -39.12 19.43 -10.09
C LEU A 485 -39.92 18.83 -11.23
#